data_AF-A0A944RR63-F1
#
_entry.id   AF-A0A944RR63-F1
#
_cell.length_a   1.000
_cell.length_b   1.000
_cell.length_c   1.000
_cell.angle_alpha   90.00
_cell.angle_beta   90.00
_cell.angle_gamma   90.00
#
_symmetry.space_group_name_H-M   'P 1'
#
loop_
_entity.id
_entity.type
_entity.pdbx_description
1 polymer ?
#
loop_
_entity_poly.entity_id
_entity_poly.type
_entity_poly.pdbx_seq_one_letter_code
_entity_poly.pdbx_strand_id
1 'polypeptide(L)'
;MKKRIVICADGTWNKPESDLKKDFPTNVLRLARAVKPIGADQVSQQVFYDWGVGSYYAQVSGGATGKGLHKNIMDNYRYIVQNYSSGDELYLFGFSRGSYTIRCLCGLINNCGIIKRPEASLIQKAFNHYKRSGESYSPGGKESIKFRNKHSYKSRDINFVGVWDTVGAMGIPMSFLGLFEDKDEFYDTKIGSNVCIARHALAIDEYRSDFIPTIWNPKENMDIQQVWFAGAHSNIGGSYKPDKDGSLLSDSPLAWMIKQARESGLTIETHLEKSINENPLATLHNSRRSFYRIKGKYHRKIDHGKGPVLIHQSVKLRWDKDPKYRPPQLVKYVNENGWPDNLVK
;
A
#
# COMPACT_ATOMS: atom_id res chain seq x y z
N MET A 1 17.54 22.86 -3.62
CA MET A 1 16.11 23.07 -3.30
C MET A 1 15.51 21.75 -2.87
N LYS A 2 14.69 21.76 -1.81
CA LYS A 2 13.93 20.61 -1.33
C LYS A 2 12.92 20.16 -2.40
N LYS A 3 12.67 18.86 -2.51
CA LYS A 3 11.59 18.29 -3.32
C LYS A 3 10.87 17.14 -2.61
N ARG A 4 9.73 16.73 -3.15
CA ARG A 4 8.97 15.54 -2.76
C ARG A 4 9.26 14.43 -3.76
N ILE A 5 9.74 13.30 -3.27
CA ILE A 5 9.90 12.08 -4.06
C ILE A 5 8.71 11.19 -3.74
N VAL A 6 7.91 10.89 -4.76
CA VAL A 6 6.70 10.09 -4.66
C VAL A 6 6.91 8.75 -5.33
N ILE A 7 6.80 7.68 -4.56
CA ILE A 7 6.88 6.31 -5.08
C ILE A 7 5.47 5.72 -5.09
N CYS A 8 5.02 5.22 -6.24
CA CYS A 8 3.72 4.60 -6.41
C CYS A 8 3.90 3.18 -6.95
N ALA A 9 3.76 2.16 -6.10
CA ALA A 9 3.94 0.76 -6.48
C ALA A 9 2.59 0.03 -6.58
N ASP A 10 2.25 -0.45 -7.78
CA ASP A 10 0.98 -1.14 -8.01
C ASP A 10 1.04 -2.65 -7.69
N GLY A 11 -0.11 -3.28 -7.52
CA GLY A 11 -0.28 -4.71 -7.39
C GLY A 11 0.11 -5.46 -8.66
N THR A 12 0.58 -6.70 -8.50
CA THR A 12 0.97 -7.58 -9.62
C THR A 12 -0.22 -7.89 -10.54
N TRP A 13 0.07 -8.02 -11.84
CA TRP A 13 -0.88 -8.27 -12.93
C TRP A 13 -1.82 -7.10 -13.25
N ASN A 14 -1.74 -5.98 -12.53
CA ASN A 14 -2.40 -4.76 -12.95
C ASN A 14 -1.69 -4.24 -14.20
N LYS A 15 -2.40 -4.29 -15.34
CA LYS A 15 -1.97 -3.69 -16.60
C LYS A 15 -3.01 -2.66 -17.07
N PRO A 16 -3.32 -1.65 -16.24
CA PRO A 16 -4.41 -0.69 -16.47
C PRO A 16 -4.33 0.09 -17.80
N GLU A 17 -3.22 -0.04 -18.53
CA GLU A 17 -2.93 0.66 -19.78
C GLU A 17 -2.70 -0.27 -20.98
N SER A 18 -2.84 -1.60 -20.82
CA SER A 18 -2.62 -2.55 -21.91
C SER A 18 -3.80 -2.63 -22.89
N ASP A 19 -5.03 -2.69 -22.38
CA ASP A 19 -6.27 -2.61 -23.15
C ASP A 19 -7.18 -1.56 -22.52
N LEU A 20 -7.15 -0.33 -23.05
CA LEU A 20 -7.92 0.81 -22.51
C LEU A 20 -9.45 0.59 -22.47
N LYS A 21 -9.98 -0.45 -23.12
CA LYS A 21 -11.41 -0.80 -23.06
C LYS A 21 -11.75 -1.78 -21.94
N LYS A 22 -10.76 -2.54 -21.46
CA LYS A 22 -10.97 -3.63 -20.48
C LYS A 22 -10.23 -3.39 -19.18
N ASP A 23 -9.15 -2.64 -19.23
CA ASP A 23 -8.27 -2.40 -18.11
C ASP A 23 -8.62 -1.04 -17.49
N PHE A 24 -8.83 -1.06 -16.18
CA PHE A 24 -9.21 0.13 -15.41
C PHE A 24 -8.10 0.44 -14.40
N PRO A 25 -7.80 1.73 -14.16
CA PRO A 25 -6.70 2.11 -13.30
C PRO A 25 -6.96 1.74 -11.84
N THR A 26 -5.91 1.34 -11.15
CA THR A 26 -5.91 1.26 -9.69
C THR A 26 -5.88 2.65 -9.08
N ASN A 27 -6.18 2.73 -7.78
CA ASN A 27 -6.05 3.94 -7.00
C ASN A 27 -4.59 4.43 -6.95
N VAL A 28 -3.61 3.52 -7.01
CA VAL A 28 -2.18 3.88 -7.12
C VAL A 28 -1.90 4.61 -8.43
N LEU A 29 -2.37 4.07 -9.56
CA LEU A 29 -2.15 4.71 -10.86
C LEU A 29 -2.93 6.02 -11.00
N ARG A 30 -4.18 6.05 -10.53
CA ARG A 30 -4.99 7.29 -10.49
C ARG A 30 -4.26 8.39 -9.72
N LEU A 31 -3.73 8.06 -8.54
CA LEU A 31 -2.93 8.99 -7.74
C LEU A 31 -1.64 9.41 -8.47
N ALA A 32 -0.88 8.45 -9.01
CA ALA A 32 0.39 8.72 -9.68
C ALA A 32 0.24 9.70 -10.85
N ARG A 33 -0.84 9.58 -11.63
CA ARG A 33 -1.17 10.50 -12.74
C ARG A 33 -1.60 11.89 -12.28
N ALA A 34 -1.97 12.04 -11.02
CA ALA A 34 -2.56 13.26 -10.48
C ALA A 34 -1.64 13.99 -9.50
N VAL A 35 -0.47 13.48 -9.16
CA VAL A 35 0.49 14.28 -8.37
C VAL A 35 0.98 15.43 -9.24
N LYS A 36 0.77 16.66 -8.78
CA LYS A 36 1.15 17.86 -9.53
C LYS A 36 2.67 18.00 -9.58
N PRO A 37 3.33 18.29 -10.72
CA PRO A 37 4.80 18.39 -10.78
C PRO A 37 5.41 19.48 -9.86
N ILE A 38 4.65 20.53 -9.57
CA ILE A 38 5.03 21.62 -8.67
C ILE A 38 3.90 21.82 -7.65
N GLY A 39 4.22 21.65 -6.38
CA GLY A 39 3.27 21.82 -5.28
C GLY A 39 2.74 23.25 -5.17
N ALA A 40 1.63 23.42 -4.46
CA ALA A 40 1.07 24.75 -4.18
C ALA A 40 2.07 25.65 -3.43
N ASP A 41 2.96 25.03 -2.66
CA ASP A 41 4.08 25.65 -1.94
C ASP A 41 5.37 25.81 -2.77
N GLN A 42 5.27 25.68 -4.11
CA GLN A 42 6.40 25.77 -5.05
C GLN A 42 7.49 24.70 -4.88
N VAL A 43 7.22 23.65 -4.10
CA VAL A 43 8.14 22.51 -3.96
C VAL A 43 7.90 21.52 -5.10
N SER A 44 8.96 21.15 -5.83
CA SER A 44 8.87 20.15 -6.90
C SER A 44 8.42 18.79 -6.34
N GLN A 45 7.55 18.09 -7.06
CA GLN A 45 7.08 16.74 -6.72
C GLN A 45 7.37 15.80 -7.90
N GLN A 46 8.19 14.78 -7.66
CA GLN A 46 8.64 13.83 -8.68
C GLN A 46 8.03 12.47 -8.42
N VAL A 47 7.37 11.90 -9.43
CA VAL A 47 6.69 10.61 -9.33
C VAL A 47 7.52 9.53 -10.00
N PHE A 48 7.70 8.42 -9.29
CA PHE A 48 8.10 7.14 -9.87
C PHE A 48 6.96 6.14 -9.70
N TYR A 49 6.43 5.68 -10.82
CA TYR A 49 5.40 4.65 -10.86
C TYR A 49 6.03 3.29 -11.18
N ASP A 50 5.99 2.39 -10.21
CA ASP A 50 6.45 1.01 -10.34
C ASP A 50 5.27 0.12 -10.73
N TRP A 51 5.32 -0.35 -11.98
CA TRP A 51 4.37 -1.31 -12.50
C TRP A 51 4.54 -2.61 -11.74
N GLY A 52 3.46 -3.10 -11.11
CA GLY A 52 3.51 -4.33 -10.33
C GLY A 52 4.13 -5.50 -11.11
N VAL A 53 4.70 -6.46 -10.36
CA VAL A 53 5.38 -7.64 -10.92
C VAL A 53 4.53 -8.32 -12.03
N GLY A 54 5.16 -8.91 -13.06
CA GLY A 54 4.45 -9.63 -14.14
C GLY A 54 3.72 -8.76 -15.18
N SER A 55 3.83 -7.43 -15.10
CA SER A 55 3.22 -6.47 -16.06
C SER A 55 3.88 -6.49 -17.45
N TYR A 56 5.22 -6.56 -17.53
CA TYR A 56 5.97 -6.44 -18.79
C TYR A 56 6.12 -7.74 -19.60
N TYR A 57 6.10 -8.91 -18.99
CA TYR A 57 6.29 -10.18 -19.71
C TYR A 57 4.95 -10.87 -19.92
N ALA A 58 4.44 -10.83 -21.15
CA ALA A 58 3.43 -11.76 -21.62
C ALA A 58 4.01 -13.18 -21.52
N GLN A 59 3.29 -14.10 -20.86
CA GLN A 59 3.45 -15.55 -20.97
C GLN A 59 4.89 -16.08 -21.20
N VAL A 60 5.86 -15.75 -20.34
CA VAL A 60 6.97 -16.69 -20.16
C VAL A 60 6.43 -17.79 -19.26
N SER A 61 5.96 -18.85 -19.90
CA SER A 61 5.79 -20.17 -19.32
C SER A 61 7.12 -20.62 -18.70
N GLY A 62 7.36 -20.27 -17.43
CA GLY A 62 8.58 -20.66 -16.73
C GLY A 62 8.99 -19.70 -15.61
N GLY A 63 8.38 -19.87 -14.43
CA GLY A 63 8.98 -19.50 -13.14
C GLY A 63 8.96 -18.01 -12.76
N ALA A 64 7.83 -17.51 -12.25
CA ALA A 64 7.78 -16.23 -11.57
C ALA A 64 8.30 -16.36 -10.12
N THR A 65 9.60 -16.60 -9.95
CA THR A 65 10.23 -16.61 -8.61
C THR A 65 10.11 -15.27 -7.88
N GLY A 66 10.19 -15.25 -6.54
CA GLY A 66 10.26 -14.05 -5.67
C GLY A 66 11.28 -12.96 -6.08
N LYS A 67 12.16 -13.27 -7.05
CA LYS A 67 13.05 -12.34 -7.76
C LYS A 67 12.34 -11.08 -8.29
N GLY A 68 11.10 -11.19 -8.77
CA GLY A 68 10.35 -10.02 -9.27
C GLY A 68 10.06 -8.99 -8.18
N LEU A 69 9.74 -9.43 -6.96
CA LEU A 69 9.47 -8.55 -5.84
C LEU A 69 10.74 -7.87 -5.32
N HIS A 70 11.85 -8.60 -5.24
CA HIS A 70 13.15 -8.02 -4.87
C HIS A 70 13.56 -6.94 -5.86
N LYS A 71 13.39 -7.20 -7.15
CA LYS A 71 13.66 -6.22 -8.22
C LYS A 71 12.87 -4.93 -7.99
N ASN A 72 11.56 -5.02 -7.80
CA ASN A 72 10.71 -3.87 -7.55
C ASN A 72 11.16 -3.07 -6.30
N ILE A 73 11.41 -3.74 -5.17
CA ILE A 73 11.92 -3.06 -3.96
C ILE A 73 13.23 -2.31 -4.25
N MET A 74 14.18 -2.97 -4.93
CA MET A 74 15.47 -2.37 -5.25
C MET A 74 15.37 -1.25 -6.30
N ASP A 75 14.44 -1.32 -7.26
CA ASP A 75 14.24 -0.29 -8.26
C ASP A 75 13.65 0.99 -7.64
N ASN A 76 12.66 0.84 -6.76
CA ASN A 76 12.13 1.96 -5.98
C ASN A 76 13.22 2.59 -5.10
N TYR A 77 14.01 1.77 -4.40
CA TYR A 77 15.12 2.26 -3.59
C TYR A 77 16.21 2.94 -4.43
N ARG A 78 16.52 2.39 -5.61
CA ARG A 78 17.48 2.98 -6.56
C ARG A 78 17.01 4.35 -7.05
N TYR A 79 15.73 4.50 -7.38
CA TYR A 79 15.16 5.78 -7.75
C TYR A 79 15.34 6.82 -6.63
N ILE A 80 15.05 6.44 -5.38
CA ILE A 80 15.28 7.31 -4.22
C ILE A 80 16.78 7.67 -4.10
N VAL A 81 17.69 6.69 -4.11
CA VAL A 81 19.14 6.94 -3.97
C VAL A 81 19.68 7.88 -5.06
N GLN A 82 19.19 7.75 -6.30
CA GLN A 82 19.64 8.58 -7.42
C GLN A 82 19.13 10.02 -7.35
N ASN A 83 17.95 10.23 -6.78
CA ASN A 83 17.26 11.53 -6.81
C ASN A 83 17.29 12.26 -5.46
N TYR A 84 17.51 11.58 -4.34
CA TYR A 84 17.43 12.18 -3.00
C TYR A 84 18.59 13.15 -2.70
N SER A 85 18.22 14.29 -2.13
CA SER A 85 19.10 15.28 -1.51
C SER A 85 18.66 15.52 -0.07
N SER A 86 19.59 15.94 0.79
CA SER A 86 19.29 16.21 2.19
C SER A 86 18.12 17.21 2.31
N GLY A 87 17.08 16.82 3.06
CA GLY A 87 15.88 17.63 3.29
C GLY A 87 14.71 17.33 2.35
N ASP A 88 14.90 16.47 1.34
CA ASP A 88 13.80 15.98 0.50
C ASP A 88 12.82 15.13 1.34
N GLU A 89 11.56 15.14 0.90
CA GLU A 89 10.47 14.39 1.54
C GLU A 89 10.12 13.14 0.74
N LEU A 90 9.78 12.05 1.44
CA LEU A 90 9.39 10.79 0.82
C LEU A 90 7.90 10.50 1.06
N TYR A 91 7.16 10.28 -0.03
CA TYR A 91 5.77 9.86 -0.02
C TYR A 91 5.66 8.52 -0.74
N LEU A 92 5.21 7.48 -0.05
CA LEU A 92 5.21 6.13 -0.59
C LEU A 92 3.80 5.56 -0.62
N PHE A 93 3.36 5.10 -1.79
CA PHE A 93 2.01 4.60 -2.02
C PHE A 93 2.04 3.22 -2.63
N GLY A 94 1.14 2.34 -2.18
CA GLY A 94 1.02 1.05 -2.85
C GLY A 94 -0.28 0.31 -2.59
N PHE A 95 -0.63 -0.60 -3.50
CA PHE A 95 -1.81 -1.45 -3.41
C PHE A 95 -1.42 -2.94 -3.43
N SER A 96 -2.04 -3.75 -2.57
CA SER A 96 -1.86 -5.21 -2.58
C SER A 96 -0.39 -5.61 -2.38
N ARG A 97 0.21 -6.31 -3.34
CA ARG A 97 1.66 -6.61 -3.39
C ARG A 97 2.52 -5.35 -3.52
N GLY A 98 2.04 -4.31 -4.18
CA GLY A 98 2.70 -3.01 -4.20
C GLY A 98 2.78 -2.39 -2.81
N SER A 99 1.74 -2.54 -1.97
CA SER A 99 1.82 -2.14 -0.56
C SER A 99 2.88 -2.90 0.21
N TYR A 100 3.05 -4.20 -0.09
CA TYR A 100 4.13 -4.99 0.47
C TYR A 100 5.51 -4.48 0.03
N THR A 101 5.69 -4.18 -1.26
CA THR A 101 6.90 -3.53 -1.80
C THR A 101 7.23 -2.25 -1.05
N ILE A 102 6.24 -1.36 -0.86
CA ILE A 102 6.41 -0.11 -0.12
C ILE A 102 6.81 -0.34 1.33
N ARG A 103 6.21 -1.32 2.00
CA ARG A 103 6.56 -1.66 3.39
C ARG A 103 7.99 -2.18 3.50
N CYS A 104 8.41 -3.04 2.59
CA CYS A 104 9.80 -3.51 2.52
C CYS A 104 10.77 -2.36 2.22
N LEU A 105 10.38 -1.43 1.36
CA LEU A 105 11.15 -0.22 1.10
C LEU A 105 11.30 0.65 2.36
N CYS A 106 10.24 0.80 3.15
CA CYS A 106 10.30 1.48 4.44
C CYS A 106 11.29 0.81 5.39
N GLY A 107 11.25 -0.52 5.49
CA GLY A 107 12.17 -1.32 6.31
C GLY A 107 13.63 -1.21 5.85
N LEU A 108 13.86 -1.29 4.53
CA LEU A 108 15.18 -1.10 3.93
C LEU A 108 15.77 0.28 4.27
N ILE A 109 14.98 1.35 4.12
CA ILE A 109 15.40 2.71 4.49
C ILE A 109 15.62 2.82 6.00
N ASN A 110 14.81 2.16 6.82
CA ASN A 110 14.99 2.18 8.27
C ASN A 110 16.33 1.54 8.70
N ASN A 111 16.68 0.39 8.10
CA ASN A 111 17.89 -0.35 8.44
C ASN A 111 19.13 0.29 7.80
N CYS A 112 19.07 0.61 6.51
CA CYS A 112 20.24 1.01 5.72
C CYS A 112 20.32 2.50 5.41
N GLY A 113 19.31 3.30 5.77
CA GLY A 113 19.23 4.72 5.45
C GLY A 113 18.99 4.94 3.95
N ILE A 114 19.18 6.18 3.51
CA ILE A 114 19.21 6.53 2.08
C ILE A 114 20.67 6.66 1.67
N ILE A 115 21.18 5.75 0.86
CA ILE A 115 22.58 5.76 0.42
C ILE A 115 22.90 7.04 -0.37
N LYS A 116 24.08 7.60 -0.14
CA LYS A 116 24.57 8.75 -0.90
C LYS A 116 24.76 8.35 -2.37
N ARG A 117 24.32 9.20 -3.29
CA ARG A 117 24.33 8.92 -4.74
C ARG A 117 25.67 8.37 -5.30
N PRO A 118 26.86 8.88 -4.92
CA PRO A 118 28.14 8.31 -5.39
C PRO A 118 28.39 6.86 -4.97
N GLU A 119 27.70 6.39 -3.93
CA GLU A 119 27.82 5.03 -3.38
C GLU A 119 26.66 4.13 -3.82
N ALA A 120 25.92 4.50 -4.88
CA ALA A 120 24.79 3.71 -5.39
C ALA A 120 25.15 2.26 -5.78
N SER A 121 26.43 1.95 -6.01
CA SER A 121 26.92 0.57 -6.19
C SER A 121 26.66 -0.32 -4.96
N LEU A 122 26.40 0.26 -3.78
CA LEU A 122 26.11 -0.45 -2.54
C LEU A 122 24.63 -0.85 -2.39
N ILE A 123 23.74 -0.51 -3.33
CA ILE A 123 22.30 -0.82 -3.24
C ILE A 123 22.05 -2.32 -3.01
N GLN A 124 22.71 -3.20 -3.76
CA GLN A 124 22.55 -4.66 -3.58
C GLN A 124 23.06 -5.11 -2.20
N LYS A 125 24.17 -4.52 -1.73
CA LYS A 125 24.73 -4.79 -0.41
C LYS A 125 23.78 -4.37 0.70
N ALA A 126 23.12 -3.21 0.55
CA ALA A 126 22.12 -2.72 1.49
C ALA A 126 20.89 -3.62 1.54
N PHE A 127 20.40 -4.06 0.38
CA PHE A 127 19.29 -5.01 0.33
C PHE A 127 19.65 -6.34 1.00
N ASN A 128 20.83 -6.88 0.72
CA ASN A 128 21.33 -8.09 1.38
C ASN A 128 21.53 -7.88 2.89
N HIS A 129 21.94 -6.69 3.33
CA HIS A 129 22.05 -6.32 4.74
C HIS A 129 20.68 -6.30 5.42
N TYR A 130 19.69 -5.66 4.79
CA TYR A 130 18.30 -5.63 5.27
C TYR A 130 17.69 -7.03 5.41
N LYS A 131 18.03 -7.95 4.51
CA LYS A 131 17.57 -9.34 4.56
C LYS A 131 18.20 -10.18 5.68
N ARG A 132 19.26 -9.72 6.34
CA ARG A 132 19.90 -10.48 7.41
C ARG A 132 19.03 -10.43 8.67
N SER A 133 18.79 -11.59 9.25
CA SER A 133 18.18 -11.72 10.57
C SER A 133 19.19 -11.39 11.68
N GLY A 134 18.66 -11.08 12.87
CA GLY A 134 19.45 -10.83 14.08
C GLY A 134 19.41 -9.39 14.56
N GLU A 135 19.56 -9.21 15.88
CA GLU A 135 19.46 -7.92 16.55
C GLU A 135 20.47 -6.89 16.04
N SER A 136 21.68 -7.33 15.69
CA SER A 136 22.74 -6.47 15.15
C SER A 136 22.40 -5.86 13.79
N TYR A 137 21.52 -6.50 13.01
CA TYR A 137 21.04 -6.07 11.70
C TYR A 137 19.67 -5.37 11.78
N SER A 138 19.05 -5.31 12.96
CA SER A 138 17.84 -4.51 13.20
C SER A 138 18.10 -3.00 12.97
N PRO A 139 17.06 -2.15 12.85
CA PRO A 139 17.26 -0.70 12.67
C PRO A 139 18.14 -0.04 13.74
N GLY A 140 18.05 -0.51 15.00
CA GLY A 140 18.87 -0.05 16.14
C GLY A 140 20.15 -0.86 16.36
N GLY A 141 20.37 -1.90 15.57
CA GLY A 141 21.54 -2.77 15.69
C GLY A 141 22.83 -2.10 15.25
N LYS A 142 23.94 -2.51 15.88
CA LYS A 142 25.28 -1.97 15.65
C LYS A 142 25.71 -1.97 14.18
N GLU A 143 25.39 -3.01 13.41
CA GLU A 143 25.80 -3.12 12.02
C GLU A 143 25.00 -2.18 11.12
N SER A 144 23.70 -2.06 11.37
CA SER A 144 22.82 -1.13 10.64
C SER A 144 23.19 0.33 10.92
N ILE A 145 23.49 0.68 12.17
CA ILE A 145 23.99 2.02 12.54
C ILE A 145 25.32 2.30 11.83
N LYS A 146 26.27 1.37 11.89
CA LYS A 146 27.58 1.50 11.23
C LYS A 146 27.45 1.68 9.71
N PHE A 147 26.59 0.89 9.07
CA PHE A 147 26.31 1.00 7.63
C PHE A 147 25.77 2.39 7.30
N ARG A 148 24.74 2.85 8.02
CA ARG A 148 24.10 4.15 7.78
C ARG A 148 25.06 5.32 7.97
N ASN A 149 25.80 5.34 9.08
CA ASN A 149 26.71 6.44 9.40
C ASN A 149 27.81 6.60 8.33
N LYS A 150 28.22 5.49 7.72
CA LYS A 150 29.25 5.50 6.68
C LYS A 150 28.70 5.91 5.32
N HIS A 151 27.59 5.30 4.90
CA HIS A 151 27.17 5.28 3.49
C HIS A 151 25.93 6.13 3.16
N SER A 152 25.19 6.59 4.17
CA SER A 152 23.85 7.15 3.98
C SER A 152 23.74 8.59 4.45
N TYR A 153 22.69 9.27 4.00
CA TYR A 153 22.28 10.56 4.56
C TYR A 153 21.85 10.42 6.01
N LYS A 154 21.93 11.51 6.77
CA LYS A 154 21.57 11.55 8.20
C LYS A 154 20.09 11.24 8.44
N SER A 155 19.21 11.84 7.62
CA SER A 155 17.78 11.52 7.67
C SER A 155 17.50 10.20 6.95
N ARG A 156 16.53 9.47 7.49
CA ARG A 156 15.93 8.26 6.92
C ARG A 156 14.41 8.34 6.95
N ASP A 157 13.89 9.55 7.16
CA ASP A 157 12.49 9.78 7.47
C ASP A 157 11.65 9.60 6.21
N ILE A 158 10.46 9.05 6.42
CA ILE A 158 9.44 8.85 5.40
C ILE A 158 8.23 9.65 5.87
N ASN A 159 7.95 10.73 5.15
CA ASN A 159 6.93 11.70 5.54
C ASN A 159 5.53 11.08 5.53
N PHE A 160 5.23 10.26 4.51
CA PHE A 160 3.92 9.66 4.36
C PHE A 160 3.98 8.28 3.71
N VAL A 161 3.24 7.33 4.26
CA VAL A 161 3.01 6.01 3.66
C VAL A 161 1.50 5.75 3.56
N GLY A 162 1.00 5.61 2.33
CA GLY A 162 -0.40 5.31 2.03
C GLY A 162 -0.57 3.97 1.35
N VAL A 163 -1.27 3.03 1.96
CA VAL A 163 -1.47 1.69 1.38
C VAL A 163 -2.94 1.30 1.29
N TRP A 164 -3.29 0.64 0.18
CA TRP A 164 -4.58 -0.01 0.00
C TRP A 164 -4.44 -1.52 0.17
N ASP A 165 -5.15 -2.06 1.15
CA ASP A 165 -5.37 -3.48 1.43
C ASP A 165 -4.12 -4.37 1.30
N THR A 166 -3.04 -4.03 2.02
CA THR A 166 -1.82 -4.84 2.04
C THR A 166 -2.11 -6.31 2.35
N VAL A 167 -1.68 -7.20 1.46
CA VAL A 167 -1.69 -8.66 1.66
C VAL A 167 -0.27 -9.17 1.73
N GLY A 168 0.01 -10.07 2.68
CA GLY A 168 1.35 -10.59 2.92
C GLY A 168 1.77 -11.58 1.83
N ALA A 169 3.08 -11.72 1.59
CA ALA A 169 3.60 -12.69 0.62
C ALA A 169 3.19 -14.15 0.97
N MET A 170 3.08 -14.49 2.26
CA MET A 170 2.66 -15.83 2.70
C MET A 170 1.16 -16.11 2.55
N GLY A 171 0.32 -15.08 2.40
CA GLY A 171 -1.13 -15.27 2.25
C GLY A 171 -1.50 -15.64 0.82
N ILE A 172 -0.80 -15.09 -0.16
CA ILE A 172 -1.16 -15.24 -1.56
C ILE A 172 -0.83 -16.68 -2.03
N PRO A 173 -1.68 -17.37 -2.83
CA PRO A 173 -1.41 -18.76 -3.18
C PRO A 173 -0.11 -18.88 -3.98
N MET A 174 0.66 -19.95 -3.72
CA MET A 174 1.86 -20.31 -4.49
C MET A 174 1.64 -20.30 -6.01
N SER A 175 0.42 -20.60 -6.48
CA SER A 175 0.03 -20.55 -7.89
C SER A 175 -0.10 -19.12 -8.48
N PHE A 176 -0.38 -18.10 -7.65
CA PHE A 176 -0.39 -16.68 -8.06
C PHE A 176 0.99 -16.01 -7.93
N LEU A 177 1.89 -16.70 -7.22
CA LEU A 177 3.21 -16.23 -6.84
C LEU A 177 4.36 -16.93 -7.56
N GLY A 178 4.11 -18.01 -8.29
CA GLY A 178 5.02 -18.60 -9.27
C GLY A 178 6.43 -18.95 -8.81
N LEU A 179 6.64 -19.15 -7.49
CA LEU A 179 7.79 -19.74 -6.75
C LEU A 179 8.27 -18.80 -5.63
N PHE A 180 7.96 -19.12 -4.38
CA PHE A 180 8.74 -18.68 -3.23
C PHE A 180 9.61 -19.84 -2.77
N GLU A 181 10.90 -19.59 -2.57
CA GLU A 181 11.72 -20.45 -1.72
C GLU A 181 11.42 -20.08 -0.26
N ASP A 182 11.33 -21.08 0.62
CA ASP A 182 11.00 -20.98 2.07
C ASP A 182 11.93 -20.09 2.91
N LYS A 183 12.81 -19.30 2.29
CA LYS A 183 13.81 -18.45 2.97
C LYS A 183 13.58 -16.95 2.82
N ASP A 184 12.52 -16.53 2.11
CA ASP A 184 12.17 -15.13 1.91
C ASP A 184 11.00 -14.69 2.81
N GLU A 185 10.99 -15.16 4.07
CA GLU A 185 10.22 -14.53 5.15
C GLU A 185 10.79 -13.13 5.37
N PHE A 186 10.30 -12.13 4.64
CA PHE A 186 10.69 -10.76 4.92
C PHE A 186 10.09 -10.33 6.25
N TYR A 187 10.97 -10.37 7.25
CA TYR A 187 10.95 -9.62 8.49
C TYR A 187 10.44 -8.20 8.25
N ASP A 188 9.15 -7.97 8.41
CA ASP A 188 8.57 -7.63 9.70
C ASP A 188 7.19 -6.99 9.43
N THR A 189 6.17 -7.44 10.14
CA THR A 189 4.88 -6.71 10.18
C THR A 189 5.02 -5.34 10.83
N LYS A 190 6.21 -5.02 11.36
CA LYS A 190 6.58 -3.76 12.00
C LYS A 190 6.85 -2.67 10.97
N ILE A 191 6.07 -1.62 11.08
CA ILE A 191 6.39 -0.32 10.50
C ILE A 191 7.65 0.26 11.16
N GLY A 192 8.55 0.81 10.35
CA GLY A 192 9.78 1.42 10.84
C GLY A 192 9.48 2.68 11.66
N SER A 193 10.32 2.98 12.66
CA SER A 193 10.19 4.23 13.45
C SER A 193 10.55 5.48 12.64
N ASN A 194 10.99 5.30 11.39
CA ASN A 194 11.28 6.35 10.44
C ASN A 194 10.06 6.77 9.61
N VAL A 195 8.90 6.13 9.79
CA VAL A 195 7.65 6.56 9.13
C VAL A 195 6.92 7.55 10.03
N CYS A 196 6.67 8.76 9.54
CA CYS A 196 5.98 9.80 10.29
C CYS A 196 4.46 9.60 10.28
N ILE A 197 3.89 9.41 9.09
CA ILE A 197 2.44 9.24 8.87
C ILE A 197 2.18 7.96 8.08
N ALA A 198 1.28 7.12 8.57
CA ALA A 198 0.89 5.86 7.97
C ALA A 198 -0.64 5.77 7.82
N ARG A 199 -1.10 5.41 6.62
CA ARG A 199 -2.51 5.26 6.28
C ARG A 199 -2.73 3.92 5.57
N HIS A 200 -3.63 3.09 6.10
CA HIS A 200 -3.97 1.79 5.53
C HIS A 200 -5.48 1.68 5.34
N ALA A 201 -5.93 1.64 4.08
CA ALA A 201 -7.32 1.32 3.76
C ALA A 201 -7.52 -0.21 3.72
N LEU A 202 -8.48 -0.74 4.47
CA LEU A 202 -8.73 -2.18 4.65
C LEU A 202 -10.08 -2.61 4.06
N ALA A 203 -10.10 -3.76 3.39
CA ALA A 203 -11.33 -4.32 2.81
C ALA A 203 -12.12 -5.14 3.85
N ILE A 204 -13.38 -4.79 4.09
CA ILE A 204 -14.29 -5.58 4.94
C ILE A 204 -14.72 -6.88 4.23
N ASP A 205 -15.04 -6.81 2.94
CA ASP A 205 -15.75 -7.86 2.20
C ASP A 205 -14.82 -8.73 1.33
N GLU A 206 -13.55 -8.83 1.72
CA GLU A 206 -12.62 -9.77 1.10
C GLU A 206 -12.60 -11.09 1.87
N TYR A 207 -13.12 -12.14 1.22
CA TYR A 207 -13.39 -13.43 1.84
C TYR A 207 -12.40 -14.54 1.45
N ARG A 208 -11.38 -14.25 0.64
CA ARG A 208 -10.33 -15.21 0.31
C ARG A 208 -9.33 -15.25 1.46
N SER A 209 -9.13 -16.44 2.03
CA SER A 209 -8.06 -16.70 3.02
C SER A 209 -6.69 -16.28 2.50
N ASP A 210 -6.52 -16.35 1.19
CA ASP A 210 -5.25 -16.04 0.55
C ASP A 210 -4.98 -14.52 0.47
N PHE A 211 -5.94 -13.70 0.91
CA PHE A 211 -5.89 -12.25 0.96
C PHE A 211 -6.09 -11.74 2.40
N ILE A 212 -5.55 -12.46 3.39
CA ILE A 212 -5.52 -11.97 4.78
C ILE A 212 -4.72 -10.65 4.83
N PRO A 213 -5.30 -9.58 5.41
CA PRO A 213 -4.63 -8.29 5.44
C PRO A 213 -3.47 -8.31 6.43
N THR A 214 -2.35 -7.71 6.05
CA THR A 214 -1.20 -7.54 6.94
C THR A 214 -1.38 -6.27 7.75
N ILE A 215 -2.04 -6.36 8.90
CA ILE A 215 -2.27 -5.23 9.80
C ILE A 215 -0.96 -4.78 10.45
N TRP A 216 -0.69 -3.48 10.44
CA TRP A 216 0.46 -2.87 11.12
C TRP A 216 0.29 -2.89 12.64
N ASN A 217 1.43 -3.04 13.32
CA ASN A 217 1.51 -2.77 14.75
C ASN A 217 1.87 -1.28 14.93
N PRO A 218 1.01 -0.46 15.56
CA PRO A 218 1.29 0.95 15.81
C PRO A 218 2.52 1.09 16.72
N LYS A 219 3.21 2.22 16.61
CA LYS A 219 4.30 2.64 17.50
C LYS A 219 3.92 3.97 18.15
N GLU A 220 4.37 4.20 19.38
CA GLU A 220 3.94 5.35 20.20
C GLU A 220 4.11 6.72 19.51
N ASN A 221 5.15 6.89 18.69
CA ASN A 221 5.50 8.17 18.05
C ASN A 221 5.14 8.25 16.55
N MET A 222 4.08 7.56 16.12
CA MET A 222 3.69 7.55 14.71
C MET A 222 2.19 7.82 14.56
N ASP A 223 1.84 8.73 13.66
CA ASP A 223 0.46 8.93 13.27
C ASP A 223 0.04 7.82 12.31
N ILE A 224 -0.71 6.84 12.82
CA ILE A 224 -1.20 5.70 12.05
C ILE A 224 -2.72 5.60 12.09
N GLN A 225 -3.32 5.43 10.92
CA GLN A 225 -4.73 5.09 10.77
C GLN A 225 -4.89 3.86 9.88
N GLN A 226 -5.62 2.86 10.39
CA GLN A 226 -5.97 1.63 9.67
C GLN A 226 -7.49 1.58 9.57
N VAL A 227 -8.03 1.99 8.42
CA VAL A 227 -9.45 2.33 8.27
C VAL A 227 -10.16 1.27 7.42
N TRP A 228 -11.26 0.74 7.95
CA TRP A 228 -12.10 -0.23 7.27
C TRP A 228 -13.08 0.42 6.30
N PHE A 229 -13.15 -0.13 5.10
CA PHE A 229 -14.04 0.27 4.02
C PHE A 229 -14.86 -0.93 3.52
N ALA A 230 -16.07 -0.65 3.04
CA ALA A 230 -16.94 -1.64 2.42
C ALA A 230 -16.37 -2.06 1.06
N GLY A 231 -16.47 -3.35 0.74
CA GLY A 231 -15.99 -3.93 -0.51
C GLY A 231 -14.85 -4.93 -0.36
N ALA A 232 -14.59 -5.67 -1.43
CA ALA A 232 -13.50 -6.63 -1.53
C ALA A 232 -12.17 -5.94 -1.90
N HIS A 233 -11.09 -6.71 -2.07
CA HIS A 233 -9.72 -6.20 -2.28
C HIS A 233 -9.60 -5.09 -3.35
N SER A 234 -10.10 -5.33 -4.56
CA SER A 234 -10.09 -4.34 -5.67
C SER A 234 -11.20 -3.28 -5.55
N ASN A 235 -12.21 -3.47 -4.68
CA ASN A 235 -13.08 -2.37 -4.32
C ASN A 235 -12.37 -1.36 -3.41
N ILE A 236 -11.22 -1.71 -2.82
CA ILE A 236 -10.39 -0.78 -2.04
C ILE A 236 -9.26 -0.18 -2.86
N GLY A 237 -8.57 -1.02 -3.65
CA GLY A 237 -7.43 -0.59 -4.47
C GLY A 237 -7.75 -0.14 -5.89
N GLY A 238 -8.99 -0.27 -6.36
CA GLY A 238 -9.36 -0.01 -7.75
C GLY A 238 -9.12 -1.23 -8.66
N SER A 239 -9.09 -1.01 -9.99
CA SER A 239 -9.07 -2.00 -11.08
C SER A 239 -10.41 -2.54 -11.56
N TYR A 240 -11.53 -2.18 -10.93
CA TYR A 240 -12.85 -2.56 -11.42
C TYR A 240 -13.39 -1.55 -12.45
N LYS A 241 -14.25 -2.06 -13.35
CA LYS A 241 -15.02 -1.24 -14.27
C LYS A 241 -16.01 -0.37 -13.47
N PRO A 242 -16.13 0.93 -13.78
CA PRO A 242 -17.15 1.79 -13.18
C PRO A 242 -18.57 1.28 -13.44
N ASP A 243 -19.48 1.61 -12.53
CA ASP A 243 -20.91 1.44 -12.73
C ASP A 243 -21.41 2.35 -13.86
N LYS A 244 -22.68 2.16 -14.29
CA LYS A 244 -23.26 2.95 -15.39
C LYS A 244 -23.29 4.45 -15.10
N ASP A 245 -23.39 4.84 -13.84
CA ASP A 245 -23.34 6.22 -13.37
C ASP A 245 -21.90 6.74 -13.17
N GLY A 246 -20.90 5.95 -13.54
CA GLY A 246 -19.47 6.26 -13.38
C GLY A 246 -18.93 6.04 -11.98
N SER A 247 -19.76 5.60 -11.01
CA SER A 247 -19.30 5.40 -9.64
C SER A 247 -18.45 4.15 -9.48
N LEU A 248 -17.52 4.20 -8.52
CA LEU A 248 -16.67 3.09 -8.11
C LEU A 248 -16.66 3.01 -6.59
N LEU A 249 -16.82 1.80 -6.03
CA LEU A 249 -16.70 1.64 -4.58
C LEU A 249 -15.29 1.99 -4.06
N SER A 250 -14.28 1.96 -4.95
CA SER A 250 -12.90 2.39 -4.66
C SER A 250 -12.68 3.90 -4.61
N ASP A 251 -13.71 4.70 -4.89
CA ASP A 251 -13.61 6.16 -4.82
C ASP A 251 -13.54 6.67 -3.38
N SER A 252 -14.29 6.10 -2.43
CA SER A 252 -14.17 6.50 -1.02
C SER A 252 -12.78 6.24 -0.41
N PRO A 253 -12.17 5.04 -0.54
CA PRO A 253 -10.81 4.83 -0.05
C PRO A 253 -9.74 5.64 -0.81
N LEU A 254 -10.00 6.04 -2.07
CA LEU A 254 -9.13 6.97 -2.78
C LEU A 254 -9.26 8.40 -2.25
N ALA A 255 -10.49 8.89 -2.09
CA ALA A 255 -10.79 10.22 -1.58
C ALA A 255 -10.18 10.44 -0.19
N TRP A 256 -10.36 9.47 0.70
CA TRP A 256 -9.74 9.47 2.02
C TRP A 256 -8.21 9.54 1.94
N MET A 257 -7.57 8.67 1.14
CA MET A 257 -6.11 8.64 1.03
C MET A 257 -5.55 9.96 0.48
N ILE A 258 -6.19 10.51 -0.56
CA ILE A 258 -5.82 11.80 -1.17
C ILE A 258 -5.93 12.94 -0.16
N LYS A 259 -7.01 12.97 0.61
CA LYS A 259 -7.21 13.96 1.68
C LYS A 259 -6.08 13.87 2.70
N GLN A 260 -5.75 12.66 3.19
CA GLN A 260 -4.67 12.46 4.14
C GLN A 260 -3.29 12.87 3.58
N ALA A 261 -3.01 12.54 2.32
CA ALA A 261 -1.77 12.94 1.66
C ALA A 261 -1.68 14.47 1.47
N ARG A 262 -2.80 15.12 1.15
CA ARG A 262 -2.88 16.58 0.99
C ARG A 262 -2.67 17.32 2.29
N GLU A 263 -3.32 16.85 3.36
CA GLU A 263 -3.11 17.36 4.73
C GLU A 263 -1.66 17.22 5.18
N SER A 264 -0.91 16.27 4.59
CA SER A 264 0.51 16.05 4.84
C SER A 264 1.44 16.83 3.90
N GLY A 265 0.91 17.64 2.98
CA GLY A 265 1.68 18.53 2.08
C GLY A 265 1.77 18.10 0.61
N LEU A 266 1.21 16.95 0.22
CA LEU A 266 1.22 16.51 -1.17
C LEU A 266 0.17 17.28 -2.00
N THR A 267 0.58 17.97 -3.05
CA THR A 267 -0.37 18.65 -3.95
C THR A 267 -0.81 17.74 -5.09
N ILE A 268 -2.11 17.62 -5.27
CA ILE A 268 -2.75 16.75 -6.26
C ILE A 268 -3.56 17.62 -7.23
N GLU A 269 -3.63 17.18 -8.48
CA GLU A 269 -4.35 17.83 -9.56
C GLU A 269 -5.86 17.74 -9.37
N THR A 270 -6.55 18.84 -9.68
CA THR A 270 -8.00 18.96 -9.47
C THR A 270 -8.83 18.01 -10.34
N HIS A 271 -8.27 17.51 -11.45
CA HIS A 271 -8.98 16.56 -12.32
C HIS A 271 -9.26 15.23 -11.63
N LEU A 272 -8.38 14.78 -10.72
CA LEU A 272 -8.61 13.55 -9.97
C LEU A 272 -9.76 13.73 -8.99
N GLU A 273 -9.77 14.83 -8.25
CA GLU A 273 -10.84 15.17 -7.31
C GLU A 273 -12.20 15.23 -8.00
N LYS A 274 -12.27 15.88 -9.16
CA LYS A 274 -13.49 15.97 -9.98
C LYS A 274 -13.94 14.61 -10.54
N SER A 275 -13.03 13.65 -10.67
CA SER A 275 -13.34 12.31 -11.18
C SER A 275 -13.87 11.35 -10.11
N ILE A 276 -13.71 11.68 -8.83
CA ILE A 276 -14.16 10.85 -7.72
C ILE A 276 -15.67 11.00 -7.58
N ASN A 277 -16.40 9.89 -7.72
CA ASN A 277 -17.84 9.81 -7.53
C ASN A 277 -18.15 8.85 -6.38
N GLU A 278 -18.03 9.36 -5.14
CA GLU A 278 -18.26 8.57 -3.94
C GLU A 278 -19.72 8.12 -3.84
N ASN A 279 -19.96 6.84 -4.12
CA ASN A 279 -21.26 6.21 -3.95
C ASN A 279 -21.13 4.99 -3.04
N PRO A 280 -21.65 5.02 -1.79
CA PRO A 280 -21.57 3.88 -0.87
C PRO A 280 -22.35 2.65 -1.38
N LEU A 281 -23.27 2.85 -2.34
CA LEU A 281 -24.05 1.80 -2.98
C LEU A 281 -23.46 1.29 -4.30
N ALA A 282 -22.31 1.83 -4.75
CA ALA A 282 -21.61 1.33 -5.93
C ALA A 282 -21.36 -0.19 -5.83
N THR A 283 -21.23 -0.84 -6.98
CA THR A 283 -21.19 -2.29 -7.09
C THR A 283 -20.11 -2.91 -6.19
N LEU A 284 -20.57 -3.75 -5.26
CA LEU A 284 -19.72 -4.62 -4.47
C LEU A 284 -19.40 -5.85 -5.31
N HIS A 285 -18.18 -5.93 -5.80
CA HIS A 285 -17.77 -7.02 -6.68
C HIS A 285 -17.39 -8.25 -5.88
N ASN A 286 -17.84 -9.43 -6.33
CA ASN A 286 -17.42 -10.68 -5.73
C ASN A 286 -16.00 -11.07 -6.20
N SER A 287 -15.05 -11.03 -5.27
CA SER A 287 -13.65 -11.39 -5.52
C SER A 287 -13.41 -12.91 -5.62
N ARG A 288 -14.34 -13.74 -5.14
CA ARG A 288 -14.23 -15.21 -5.17
C ARG A 288 -14.71 -15.78 -6.50
N ARG A 289 -13.84 -15.76 -7.51
CA ARG A 289 -14.07 -16.38 -8.82
C ARG A 289 -13.43 -17.78 -8.91
N SER A 290 -14.03 -18.67 -9.70
CA SER A 290 -13.48 -20.00 -10.05
C SER A 290 -13.03 -20.82 -8.83
N PHE A 291 -11.75 -21.25 -8.78
CA PHE A 291 -11.16 -22.07 -7.72
C PHE A 291 -11.38 -21.51 -6.30
N TYR A 292 -11.44 -20.19 -6.14
CA TYR A 292 -11.68 -19.57 -4.83
C TYR A 292 -13.09 -19.81 -4.30
N ARG A 293 -14.05 -20.32 -5.09
CA ARG A 293 -15.39 -20.71 -4.62
C ARG A 293 -15.38 -22.03 -3.84
N ILE A 294 -14.37 -22.87 -4.04
CA ILE A 294 -14.26 -24.19 -3.41
C ILE A 294 -13.73 -24.09 -1.97
N LYS A 295 -12.87 -23.11 -1.67
CA LYS A 295 -12.37 -22.84 -0.31
C LYS A 295 -13.46 -22.26 0.63
N GLY A 296 -13.29 -22.34 1.94
CA GLY A 296 -14.18 -21.65 2.90
C GLY A 296 -14.13 -20.12 2.78
N LYS A 297 -15.17 -19.42 3.27
CA LYS A 297 -15.09 -17.95 3.46
C LYS A 297 -14.19 -17.66 4.66
N TYR A 298 -13.17 -16.82 4.47
CA TYR A 298 -12.44 -16.22 5.58
C TYR A 298 -13.07 -14.87 5.92
N HIS A 299 -13.55 -14.70 7.14
CA HIS A 299 -14.11 -13.45 7.60
C HIS A 299 -13.05 -12.66 8.37
N ARG A 300 -12.66 -11.50 7.85
CA ARG A 300 -11.64 -10.65 8.46
C ARG A 300 -12.10 -10.13 9.82
N LYS A 301 -11.21 -10.12 10.81
CA LYS A 301 -11.51 -9.59 12.14
C LYS A 301 -11.45 -8.06 12.11
N ILE A 302 -12.59 -7.39 12.30
CA ILE A 302 -12.69 -5.92 12.29
C ILE A 302 -11.85 -5.33 13.44
N ASP A 303 -12.03 -5.85 14.65
CA ASP A 303 -11.12 -5.59 15.77
C ASP A 303 -9.88 -6.49 15.69
N HIS A 304 -8.84 -5.97 15.04
CA HIS A 304 -7.57 -6.66 14.87
C HIS A 304 -6.65 -6.59 16.10
N GLY A 305 -7.04 -5.93 17.20
CA GLY A 305 -6.25 -5.83 18.44
C GLY A 305 -4.91 -5.08 18.30
N LYS A 306 -4.80 -4.19 17.30
CA LYS A 306 -3.55 -3.46 16.97
C LYS A 306 -3.81 -1.96 16.84
N GLY A 307 -4.46 -1.39 17.85
CA GLY A 307 -4.94 0.00 17.85
C GLY A 307 -6.46 0.10 17.71
N PRO A 308 -7.01 1.32 17.62
CA PRO A 308 -8.44 1.55 17.56
C PRO A 308 -9.05 1.00 16.27
N VAL A 309 -10.31 0.57 16.35
CA VAL A 309 -11.09 0.22 15.17
C VAL A 309 -11.59 1.49 14.51
N LEU A 310 -11.06 1.81 13.34
CA LEU A 310 -11.49 2.94 12.54
C LEU A 310 -12.35 2.43 11.37
N ILE A 311 -13.57 2.92 11.26
CA ILE A 311 -14.49 2.58 10.17
C ILE A 311 -14.84 3.87 9.41
N HIS A 312 -14.77 3.82 8.08
CA HIS A 312 -15.13 4.96 7.25
C HIS A 312 -16.64 5.17 7.22
N GLN A 313 -17.08 6.43 7.17
CA GLN A 313 -18.50 6.79 7.13
C GLN A 313 -19.28 6.12 5.98
N SER A 314 -18.62 5.86 4.84
CA SER A 314 -19.23 5.18 3.70
C SER A 314 -19.73 3.77 4.02
N VAL A 315 -19.13 3.09 5.00
CA VAL A 315 -19.57 1.76 5.47
C VAL A 315 -20.92 1.86 6.16
N LYS A 316 -21.07 2.82 7.08
CA LYS A 316 -22.34 3.06 7.78
C LYS A 316 -23.43 3.50 6.81
N LEU A 317 -23.10 4.41 5.89
CA LEU A 317 -24.04 4.85 4.85
C LEU A 317 -24.52 3.67 3.98
N ARG A 318 -23.63 2.73 3.62
CA ARG A 318 -24.03 1.51 2.90
C ARG A 318 -24.92 0.62 3.78
N TRP A 319 -24.55 0.40 5.03
CA TRP A 319 -25.33 -0.42 5.98
C TRP A 319 -26.75 0.10 6.18
N ASP A 320 -26.91 1.42 6.30
CA ASP A 320 -28.19 2.08 6.53
C ASP A 320 -29.06 2.10 5.26
N LYS A 321 -28.45 2.28 4.07
CA LYS A 321 -29.17 2.38 2.78
C LYS A 321 -29.42 1.04 2.09
N ASP A 322 -28.62 0.01 2.36
CA ASP A 322 -28.78 -1.34 1.81
C ASP A 322 -29.05 -2.33 2.95
N PRO A 323 -30.32 -2.72 3.18
CA PRO A 323 -30.70 -3.70 4.20
C PRO A 323 -30.03 -5.07 4.02
N LYS A 324 -29.55 -5.40 2.81
CA LYS A 324 -28.86 -6.67 2.52
C LYS A 324 -27.38 -6.63 2.86
N TYR A 325 -26.80 -5.44 3.07
CA TYR A 325 -25.39 -5.32 3.45
C TYR A 325 -25.22 -5.62 4.95
N ARG A 326 -25.06 -6.91 5.26
CA ARG A 326 -24.83 -7.42 6.63
C ARG A 326 -23.64 -8.40 6.68
N PRO A 327 -22.39 -7.95 6.43
CA PRO A 327 -21.22 -8.81 6.53
C PRO A 327 -21.11 -9.41 7.94
N PRO A 328 -21.01 -10.74 8.12
CA PRO A 328 -21.10 -11.37 9.45
C PRO A 328 -20.11 -10.81 10.49
N GLN A 329 -18.88 -10.52 10.06
CA GLN A 329 -17.83 -9.93 10.88
C GLN A 329 -18.16 -8.50 11.34
N LEU A 330 -18.82 -7.72 10.50
CA LEU A 330 -19.23 -6.35 10.82
C LEU A 330 -20.47 -6.37 11.71
N VAL A 331 -21.45 -7.25 11.43
CA VAL A 331 -22.62 -7.48 12.28
C VAL A 331 -22.19 -7.86 13.69
N LYS A 332 -21.26 -8.82 13.81
CA LYS A 332 -20.71 -9.23 15.10
C LYS A 332 -20.10 -8.05 15.84
N TYR A 333 -19.21 -7.30 15.20
CA TYR A 333 -18.56 -6.15 15.80
C TYR A 333 -19.57 -5.08 16.27
N VAL A 334 -20.52 -4.70 15.41
CA VAL A 334 -21.53 -3.67 15.72
C VAL A 334 -22.49 -4.12 16.82
N ASN A 335 -22.87 -5.39 16.88
CA ASN A 335 -23.71 -5.91 17.96
C ASN A 335 -22.98 -5.91 19.31
N GLU A 336 -21.68 -6.21 19.31
CA GLU A 336 -20.87 -6.28 20.52
C GLU A 336 -20.43 -4.89 21.03
N ASN A 337 -20.19 -3.93 20.12
CA ASN A 337 -19.52 -2.66 20.45
C ASN A 337 -20.31 -1.40 20.05
N GLY A 338 -21.40 -1.54 19.28
CA GLY A 338 -22.02 -0.42 18.59
C GLY A 338 -21.20 0.06 17.39
N TRP A 339 -21.68 1.14 16.75
CA TRP A 339 -20.87 1.88 15.78
C TRP A 339 -19.87 2.78 16.53
N PRO A 340 -18.64 2.99 16.01
CA PRO A 340 -17.72 3.95 16.60
C PRO A 340 -18.33 5.37 16.64
N ASP A 341 -18.17 6.08 17.76
CA ASP A 341 -18.73 7.42 17.96
C ASP A 341 -18.29 8.42 16.89
N ASN A 342 -17.05 8.29 16.42
CA ASN A 342 -16.47 9.12 15.38
C ASN A 342 -16.04 8.26 14.19
N LEU A 343 -16.89 8.21 13.16
CA LEU A 343 -16.55 7.59 11.88
C LEU A 343 -15.54 8.46 11.13
N VAL A 344 -14.61 7.79 10.44
CA VAL A 344 -13.61 8.48 9.60
C VAL A 344 -14.31 9.08 8.38
N LYS A 345 -13.93 10.32 8.04
CA LYS A 345 -14.51 11.10 6.94
C LYS A 345 -13.57 11.31 5.77
#